data_AF-A0A399I3C6-F1
#
_entry.id   AF-A0A399I3C6-F1
#
_cell.length_a   1.000
_cell.length_b   1.000
_cell.length_c   1.000
_cell.angle_alpha   90.00
_cell.angle_beta   90.00
_cell.angle_gamma   90.00
#
_symmetry.space_group_name_H-M   'P 1'
#
loop_
_entity.id
_entity.type
_entity.pdbx_description
1 polymer ?
#
loop_
_entity_poly.entity_id
_entity_poly.type
_entity_poly.pdbx_seq_one_letter_code
_entity_poly.pdbx_strand_id
1 'polypeptide(L)'
;MLRCNGCHSDYSWTRITPTIDFKTPYTPSLQASSGFPADIGDSKLCVPCHAGLSGGNAIETTNADLTNTSFGTFNSHYMAAAGLMFVKNGFTAFADPTAMSGTLATKNGVTSTPVTYGESLTSSDDGGVLTSTHRKFGTMAMATDSHAGGRNLLTGGPCVTCHLSGKHHTLEMDASAFNNVCVKCHTKEGTTVLTADNFKSVFIEEQSALFQNAITLARTLLHTNYGIDYDSANYPYFFPVGVAHIRDNGFTDWTLTGTLTGTDAKRLLGACFNINLLSRDPAAYAHARTYARRLLYDSIDFLDDKTMNHSVSTTIVATDPALFTNGGTSTLSSPSFNYLVRFNGPKTDGTNATLDTNIERP
;
A
#
# COMPACT_ATOMS: atom_id res chain seq x y z
N MET A 1 22.58 8.34 -9.77
CA MET A 1 23.33 7.08 -9.60
C MET A 1 23.97 7.12 -8.20
N LEU A 2 23.64 6.18 -7.33
CA LEU A 2 24.20 6.11 -5.96
C LEU A 2 25.67 5.66 -6.05
N ARG A 3 26.55 6.31 -5.29
CA ARG A 3 27.98 5.95 -5.17
C ARG A 3 28.17 5.03 -3.96
N CYS A 4 29.28 4.27 -3.92
CA CYS A 4 29.58 3.35 -2.81
C CYS A 4 29.55 4.05 -1.44
N ASN A 5 30.03 5.30 -1.36
CA ASN A 5 30.01 6.08 -0.12
C ASN A 5 28.62 6.59 0.31
N GLY A 6 27.57 6.35 -0.49
CA GLY A 6 26.19 6.55 -0.07
C GLY A 6 25.68 5.44 0.85
N CYS A 7 26.30 4.26 0.81
CA CYS A 7 25.91 3.11 1.61
C CYS A 7 27.02 2.60 2.54
N HIS A 8 28.29 2.90 2.26
CA HIS A 8 29.45 2.40 3.03
C HIS A 8 30.27 3.54 3.60
N SER A 9 30.74 3.36 4.84
CA SER A 9 31.58 4.35 5.54
C SER A 9 33.04 4.29 5.09
N ASP A 10 33.49 3.14 4.58
CA ASP A 10 34.86 2.88 4.16
C ASP A 10 34.94 1.62 3.26
N TYR A 11 36.18 1.19 2.96
CA TYR A 11 36.48 -0.04 2.22
C TYR A 11 36.44 -1.31 3.09
N SER A 12 35.99 -1.25 4.35
CA SER A 12 35.61 -2.45 5.12
C SER A 12 34.30 -3.06 4.59
N TRP A 13 33.62 -2.34 3.70
CA TRP A 13 32.31 -2.70 3.12
C TRP A 13 31.21 -2.83 4.17
N THR A 14 31.43 -2.27 5.36
CA THR A 14 30.40 -2.12 6.38
C THR A 14 29.40 -1.07 5.90
N ARG A 15 28.11 -1.39 6.00
CA ARG A 15 27.05 -0.46 5.64
C ARG A 15 26.94 0.63 6.70
N ILE A 16 26.64 1.85 6.28
CA ILE A 16 26.40 2.97 7.20
C ILE A 16 25.09 2.67 7.95
N THR A 17 25.13 2.82 9.27
CA THR A 17 23.91 2.90 10.09
C THR A 17 23.72 4.37 10.49
N PRO A 18 22.83 5.12 9.82
CA PRO A 18 22.55 6.49 10.22
C PRO A 18 22.13 6.56 11.69
N THR A 19 22.74 7.48 12.44
CA THR A 19 22.38 7.72 13.85
C THR A 19 21.16 8.63 14.00
N ILE A 20 20.80 9.34 12.93
CA ILE A 20 19.69 10.29 12.91
C ILE A 20 18.39 9.54 12.62
N ASP A 21 17.40 9.73 13.49
CA ASP A 21 16.03 9.31 13.22
C ASP A 21 15.40 10.24 12.19
N PHE A 22 14.89 9.66 11.11
CA PHE A 22 14.26 10.42 10.05
C PHE A 22 12.77 10.66 10.37
N LYS A 23 12.26 11.82 9.93
CA LYS A 23 10.84 12.16 9.94
C LYS A 23 10.36 12.45 8.53
N THR A 24 9.14 12.04 8.18
CA THR A 24 8.51 12.44 6.92
C THR A 24 8.54 13.97 6.77
N PRO A 25 8.78 14.53 5.57
CA PRO A 25 8.75 15.97 5.34
C PRO A 25 7.33 16.54 5.29
N TYR A 26 6.33 15.72 5.59
CA TYR A 26 4.91 16.01 5.57
C TYR A 26 4.24 15.36 6.79
N THR A 27 3.03 15.80 7.13
CA THR A 27 2.21 15.17 8.19
C THR A 27 1.53 13.92 7.65
N PRO A 28 1.72 12.73 8.23
CA PRO A 28 0.94 11.55 7.84
C PRO A 28 -0.56 11.74 8.13
N SER A 29 -1.40 11.02 7.39
CA SER A 29 -2.84 11.01 7.64
C SER A 29 -3.17 10.45 9.04
N LEU A 30 -4.39 10.71 9.51
CA LEU A 30 -4.90 10.25 10.81
C LEU A 30 -4.07 10.71 12.03
N GLN A 31 -3.28 11.79 11.87
CA GLN A 31 -2.41 12.33 12.92
C GLN A 31 -1.33 11.34 13.41
N ALA A 32 -0.98 10.35 12.58
CA ALA A 32 0.14 9.45 12.87
C ALA A 32 1.48 10.22 12.98
N SER A 33 2.43 9.70 13.74
CA SER A 33 3.74 10.33 13.92
C SER A 33 4.48 10.42 12.60
N SER A 34 5.13 11.57 12.37
CA SER A 34 6.06 11.73 11.25
C SER A 34 7.36 10.94 11.44
N GLY A 35 7.70 10.53 12.66
CA GLY A 35 8.92 9.77 12.95
C GLY A 35 8.80 8.31 12.54
N PHE A 36 9.84 7.78 11.90
CA PHE A 36 9.98 6.34 11.66
C PHE A 36 10.49 5.62 12.91
N PRO A 37 10.26 4.29 13.06
CA PRO A 37 10.74 3.58 14.22
C PRO A 37 12.26 3.68 14.37
N ALA A 38 12.74 3.94 15.59
CA ALA A 38 14.15 4.21 15.86
C ALA A 38 15.06 2.98 15.67
N ASP A 39 14.50 1.77 15.72
CA ASP A 39 15.23 0.50 15.70
C ASP A 39 15.28 -0.19 14.32
N ILE A 40 15.08 0.56 13.23
CA ILE A 40 15.13 0.05 11.84
C ILE A 40 16.56 -0.04 11.26
N GLY A 41 17.59 -0.01 12.11
CA GLY A 41 18.99 -0.22 11.74
C GLY A 41 19.44 0.52 10.48
N ASP A 42 20.08 -0.20 9.57
CA ASP A 42 20.62 0.37 8.33
C ASP A 42 19.55 0.75 7.31
N SER A 43 18.31 0.28 7.49
CA SER A 43 17.18 0.72 6.65
C SER A 43 16.93 2.23 6.76
N LYS A 44 17.46 2.90 7.81
CA LYS A 44 17.52 4.36 7.91
C LYS A 44 18.21 5.02 6.71
N LEU A 45 19.07 4.33 5.96
CA LEU A 45 19.66 4.84 4.72
C LEU A 45 18.63 5.05 3.60
N CYS A 46 17.59 4.21 3.56
CA CYS A 46 16.60 4.20 2.49
C CYS A 46 15.51 5.24 2.74
N VAL A 47 15.14 5.45 4.01
CA VAL A 47 13.98 6.24 4.40
C VAL A 47 14.01 7.69 3.87
N PRO A 48 15.12 8.45 3.92
CA PRO A 48 15.11 9.85 3.49
C PRO A 48 14.66 10.06 2.05
N CYS A 49 14.96 9.12 1.16
CA CYS A 49 14.57 9.18 -0.25
C CYS A 49 13.22 8.49 -0.51
N HIS A 50 12.91 7.43 0.24
CA HIS A 50 11.74 6.58 0.01
C HIS A 50 10.55 6.86 0.93
N ALA A 51 10.59 7.91 1.75
CA ALA A 51 9.44 8.36 2.53
C ALA A 51 8.38 9.08 1.67
N GLY A 52 8.78 9.63 0.52
CA GLY A 52 7.99 10.60 -0.25
C GLY A 52 8.21 12.04 0.24
N LEU A 53 7.80 13.01 -0.58
CA LEU A 53 7.88 14.44 -0.31
C LEU A 53 6.55 15.06 0.12
N SER A 54 5.44 14.36 -0.15
CA SER A 54 4.09 14.74 0.26
C SER A 54 3.30 13.50 0.69
N GLY A 55 2.23 13.71 1.45
CA GLY A 55 1.33 12.67 1.97
C GLY A 55 -0.13 13.05 1.76
N GLY A 56 -1.04 12.08 1.92
CA GLY A 56 -2.47 12.30 1.70
C GLY A 56 -3.06 13.38 2.60
N ASN A 57 -2.52 13.60 3.80
CA ASN A 57 -2.94 14.69 4.70
C ASN A 57 -2.86 16.08 4.06
N ALA A 58 -1.94 16.30 3.10
CA ALA A 58 -1.87 17.55 2.35
C ALA A 58 -3.17 17.82 1.59
N ILE A 59 -3.89 16.79 1.14
CA ILE A 59 -5.19 16.88 0.50
C ILE A 59 -6.30 16.99 1.55
N GLU A 60 -6.22 16.21 2.64
CA GLU A 60 -7.22 16.24 3.72
C GLU A 60 -7.41 17.65 4.28
N THR A 61 -6.30 18.34 4.51
CA THR A 61 -6.24 19.66 5.16
C THR A 61 -6.18 20.84 4.19
N THR A 62 -6.18 20.60 2.88
CA THR A 62 -6.01 21.68 1.91
C THR A 62 -7.16 22.69 1.93
N ASN A 63 -6.80 23.95 1.74
CA ASN A 63 -7.69 25.07 1.43
C ASN A 63 -7.47 25.60 0.01
N ALA A 64 -6.77 24.84 -0.84
CA ALA A 64 -6.56 25.20 -2.24
C ALA A 64 -7.87 25.27 -3.01
N ASP A 65 -7.90 26.10 -4.06
CA ASP A 65 -9.02 26.18 -4.99
C ASP A 65 -9.06 24.93 -5.88
N LEU A 66 -9.89 23.97 -5.48
CA LEU A 66 -10.03 22.69 -6.18
C LEU A 66 -10.73 22.80 -7.55
N THR A 67 -11.18 23.99 -7.96
CA THR A 67 -11.67 24.22 -9.33
C THR A 67 -10.54 24.41 -10.34
N ASN A 68 -9.33 24.72 -9.87
CA ASN A 68 -8.17 24.97 -10.72
C ASN A 68 -6.83 24.65 -10.03
N THR A 69 -6.69 23.45 -9.47
CA THR A 69 -5.44 23.01 -8.83
C THR A 69 -4.86 21.79 -9.52
N SER A 70 -3.60 21.88 -9.98
CA SER A 70 -2.90 20.72 -10.54
C SER A 70 -2.65 19.63 -9.50
N PHE A 71 -2.74 18.36 -9.90
CA PHE A 71 -2.31 17.22 -9.08
C PHE A 71 -0.85 17.36 -8.58
N GLY A 72 0.00 18.04 -9.36
CA GLY A 72 1.40 18.29 -9.02
C GLY A 72 1.61 18.96 -7.66
N THR A 73 0.64 19.74 -7.18
CA THR A 73 0.64 20.38 -5.86
C THR A 73 0.68 19.36 -4.72
N PHE A 74 0.10 18.17 -4.92
CA PHE A 74 -0.07 17.17 -3.86
C PHE A 74 0.78 15.92 -4.06
N ASN A 75 1.35 15.71 -5.24
CA ASN A 75 2.08 14.50 -5.62
C ASN A 75 3.06 14.02 -4.53
N SER A 76 2.94 12.75 -4.12
CA SER A 76 3.79 12.13 -3.09
C SER A 76 5.29 12.15 -3.43
N HIS A 77 5.63 12.33 -4.71
CA HIS A 77 6.97 12.13 -5.27
C HIS A 77 7.38 10.64 -5.21
N TYR A 78 7.87 10.13 -6.34
CA TYR A 78 7.80 8.70 -6.69
C TYR A 78 8.55 7.76 -5.73
N MET A 79 8.20 6.46 -5.78
CA MET A 79 8.90 5.38 -5.05
C MET A 79 8.91 5.59 -3.53
N ALA A 80 7.79 6.05 -2.96
CA ALA A 80 7.61 6.25 -1.52
C ALA A 80 7.41 4.92 -0.74
N ALA A 81 8.25 3.92 -1.04
CA ALA A 81 8.15 2.55 -0.50
C ALA A 81 8.31 2.51 1.02
N ALA A 82 9.18 3.33 1.62
CA ALA A 82 9.28 3.43 3.08
C ALA A 82 8.02 4.10 3.66
N GLY A 83 7.50 5.13 2.99
CA GLY A 83 6.22 5.75 3.35
C GLY A 83 5.07 4.73 3.41
N LEU A 84 4.96 3.86 2.40
CA LEU A 84 3.96 2.79 2.37
C LEU A 84 4.24 1.68 3.39
N MET A 85 5.49 1.18 3.46
CA MET A 85 5.93 0.12 4.37
C MET A 85 5.53 0.45 5.80
N PHE A 86 5.84 1.67 6.25
CA PHE A 86 5.56 2.16 7.59
C PHE A 86 4.21 2.87 7.72
N VAL A 87 3.31 2.76 6.74
CA VAL A 87 1.93 3.29 6.85
C VAL A 87 1.91 4.82 7.11
N LYS A 88 2.89 5.53 6.55
CA LYS A 88 3.05 6.98 6.69
C LYS A 88 2.71 7.74 5.41
N ASN A 89 2.31 7.09 4.32
CA ASN A 89 1.94 7.77 3.07
C ASN A 89 0.71 7.13 2.44
N GLY A 90 -0.17 7.93 1.82
CA GLY A 90 -1.50 7.52 1.39
C GLY A 90 -2.54 8.53 1.86
N PHE A 91 -3.67 8.59 1.17
CA PHE A 91 -4.86 9.34 1.56
C PHE A 91 -5.88 8.38 2.16
N THR A 92 -6.41 8.72 3.35
CA THR A 92 -7.29 7.82 4.12
C THR A 92 -8.61 8.46 4.54
N ALA A 93 -8.79 9.77 4.34
CA ALA A 93 -9.99 10.51 4.75
C ALA A 93 -11.20 10.30 3.81
N PHE A 94 -11.51 9.04 3.51
CA PHE A 94 -12.73 8.65 2.82
C PHE A 94 -13.91 8.52 3.79
N ALA A 95 -13.67 7.97 4.99
CA ALA A 95 -14.66 7.79 6.04
C ALA A 95 -14.22 8.44 7.36
N ASP A 96 -15.17 8.66 8.27
CA ASP A 96 -14.86 9.11 9.62
C ASP A 96 -14.03 8.03 10.36
N PRO A 97 -12.83 8.37 10.86
CA PRO A 97 -11.94 7.43 11.54
C PRO A 97 -12.55 6.77 12.78
N THR A 98 -13.58 7.37 13.38
CA THR A 98 -14.24 6.91 14.60
C THR A 98 -15.55 6.17 14.36
N ALA A 99 -16.19 6.37 13.20
CA ALA A 99 -17.55 5.88 12.94
C ALA A 99 -17.62 4.38 12.61
N MET A 100 -16.51 3.79 12.16
CA MET A 100 -16.42 2.37 11.84
C MET A 100 -15.58 1.67 12.91
N SER A 101 -16.24 1.04 13.88
CA SER A 101 -15.60 0.20 14.90
C SER A 101 -15.88 -1.27 14.63
N GLY A 102 -14.90 -2.12 14.84
CA GLY A 102 -15.19 -3.52 15.10
C GLY A 102 -14.03 -4.32 15.67
N THR A 103 -14.23 -5.62 15.84
CA THR A 103 -13.30 -6.49 16.56
C THR A 103 -12.33 -7.12 15.57
N LEU A 104 -11.00 -6.94 15.73
CA LEU A 104 -10.06 -7.78 14.97
C LEU A 104 -10.13 -9.22 15.47
N ALA A 105 -10.35 -10.19 14.62
CA ALA A 105 -10.38 -11.60 14.97
C ALA A 105 -9.12 -12.03 15.73
N THR A 106 -9.38 -12.86 16.73
CA THR A 106 -8.46 -13.55 17.63
C THR A 106 -7.33 -14.26 16.88
N LYS A 107 -6.07 -13.99 17.24
CA LYS A 107 -4.95 -14.93 17.03
C LYS A 107 -4.63 -15.57 18.39
N ASN A 108 -4.61 -16.91 18.44
CA ASN A 108 -4.24 -17.69 19.64
C ASN A 108 -5.11 -17.46 20.90
N GLY A 109 -6.43 -17.28 20.76
CA GLY A 109 -7.35 -17.27 21.92
C GLY A 109 -7.32 -16.02 22.79
N VAL A 110 -6.64 -14.94 22.36
CA VAL A 110 -6.66 -13.63 23.03
C VAL A 110 -7.78 -12.78 22.44
N THR A 111 -8.84 -12.52 23.22
CA THR A 111 -9.90 -11.58 22.89
C THR A 111 -9.33 -10.19 22.62
N SER A 112 -9.65 -9.63 21.47
CA SER A 112 -9.20 -8.30 21.03
C SER A 112 -10.16 -7.21 21.48
N THR A 113 -9.58 -6.06 21.80
CA THR A 113 -10.29 -4.80 22.01
C THR A 113 -10.98 -4.38 20.71
N PRO A 114 -12.18 -3.77 20.76
CA PRO A 114 -12.74 -3.06 19.61
C PRO A 114 -11.71 -2.05 19.06
N VAL A 115 -11.56 -2.00 17.74
CA VAL A 115 -10.67 -1.06 17.07
C VAL A 115 -11.46 -0.20 16.10
N THR A 116 -11.05 1.04 16.00
CA THR A 116 -11.62 1.99 15.05
C THR A 116 -10.95 1.86 13.68
N TYR A 117 -11.63 2.32 12.63
CA TYR A 117 -11.09 2.40 11.28
C TYR A 117 -9.77 3.19 11.25
N GLY A 118 -9.70 4.31 11.96
CA GLY A 118 -8.47 5.12 12.06
C GLY A 118 -7.30 4.34 12.67
N GLU A 119 -7.51 3.67 13.81
CA GLU A 119 -6.48 2.84 14.45
C GLU A 119 -6.05 1.65 13.56
N SER A 120 -6.97 1.14 12.74
CA SER A 120 -6.68 0.10 11.76
C SER A 120 -5.93 0.60 10.52
N LEU A 121 -5.53 1.86 10.48
CA LEU A 121 -4.83 2.49 9.35
C LEU A 121 -3.53 3.19 9.74
N THR A 122 -3.10 3.09 10.99
CA THR A 122 -1.82 3.62 11.48
C THR A 122 -0.81 2.49 11.70
N SER A 123 0.47 2.85 11.82
CA SER A 123 1.56 1.92 12.11
C SER A 123 1.67 1.60 13.59
N SER A 124 2.43 0.55 13.93
CA SER A 124 2.55 0.06 15.30
C SER A 124 3.33 0.99 16.24
N ASP A 125 4.24 1.81 15.72
CA ASP A 125 4.88 2.90 16.48
C ASP A 125 3.88 4.00 16.89
N ASP A 126 2.77 4.09 16.17
CA ASP A 126 1.67 5.02 16.40
C ASP A 126 0.45 4.35 17.07
N GLY A 127 0.64 3.15 17.63
CA GLY A 127 -0.43 2.40 18.32
C GLY A 127 -1.44 1.73 17.39
N GLY A 128 -1.18 1.72 16.08
CA GLY A 128 -2.05 1.12 15.07
C GLY A 128 -1.97 -0.39 14.95
N VAL A 129 -2.95 -0.96 14.26
CA VAL A 129 -3.18 -2.42 14.24
C VAL A 129 -2.84 -3.09 12.91
N LEU A 130 -2.41 -2.31 11.91
CA LEU A 130 -1.88 -2.86 10.64
C LEU A 130 -0.53 -3.53 10.85
N THR A 131 -0.55 -4.75 11.36
CA THR A 131 0.65 -5.53 11.59
C THR A 131 0.93 -6.42 10.37
N SER A 132 1.80 -5.93 9.48
CA SER A 132 2.50 -6.84 8.58
C SER A 132 3.77 -7.30 9.27
N THR A 133 3.98 -8.61 9.39
CA THR A 133 5.20 -9.19 9.95
C THR A 133 6.43 -8.66 9.21
N HIS A 134 6.32 -8.42 7.89
CA HIS A 134 7.40 -7.90 7.06
C HIS A 134 7.91 -6.52 7.50
N ARG A 135 7.05 -5.67 8.11
CA ARG A 135 7.46 -4.35 8.64
C ARG A 135 8.43 -4.44 9.80
N LYS A 136 8.33 -5.53 10.56
CA LYS A 136 9.14 -5.74 11.75
C LYS A 136 10.51 -6.32 11.39
N PHE A 137 10.71 -6.80 10.17
CA PHE A 137 11.97 -7.42 9.75
C PHE A 137 13.17 -6.57 10.12
N GLY A 138 14.20 -7.21 10.65
CA GLY A 138 15.43 -6.56 11.06
C GLY A 138 15.31 -5.65 12.28
N THR A 139 14.20 -5.69 13.02
CA THR A 139 13.95 -4.93 14.27
C THR A 139 13.75 -5.85 15.46
N MET A 140 13.80 -5.31 16.68
CA MET A 140 13.55 -6.10 17.89
C MET A 140 12.08 -6.53 18.03
N ALA A 141 11.16 -5.84 17.35
CA ALA A 141 9.75 -6.24 17.30
C ALA A 141 9.53 -7.63 16.69
N MET A 142 10.51 -8.17 15.93
CA MET A 142 10.45 -9.55 15.45
C MET A 142 10.71 -10.60 16.52
N ALA A 143 11.38 -10.26 17.63
CA ALA A 143 11.74 -11.24 18.65
C ALA A 143 10.50 -11.80 19.38
N THR A 144 9.45 -11.00 19.50
CA THR A 144 8.17 -11.37 20.12
C THR A 144 7.11 -11.75 19.08
N ASP A 145 7.44 -11.69 17.78
CA ASP A 145 6.52 -12.08 16.73
C ASP A 145 6.37 -13.61 16.67
N SER A 146 5.17 -14.09 16.33
CA SER A 146 4.95 -15.53 16.06
C SER A 146 5.89 -16.11 14.99
N HIS A 147 6.46 -15.25 14.14
CA HIS A 147 7.42 -15.62 13.12
C HIS A 147 8.89 -15.50 13.56
N ALA A 148 9.20 -15.26 14.84
CA ALA A 148 10.57 -15.03 15.35
C ALA A 148 11.58 -16.18 15.13
N GLY A 149 11.13 -17.43 15.09
CA GLY A 149 11.92 -18.67 15.32
C GLY A 149 13.30 -18.83 14.64
N GLY A 150 14.33 -18.12 15.13
CA GLY A 150 15.75 -18.33 14.79
C GLY A 150 16.18 -17.92 13.39
N ARG A 151 15.42 -17.04 12.71
CA ARG A 151 15.55 -16.79 11.26
C ARG A 151 16.58 -15.73 10.83
N ASN A 152 17.44 -15.23 11.72
CA ASN A 152 18.36 -14.09 11.45
C ASN A 152 17.63 -12.82 10.93
N LEU A 153 16.38 -12.59 11.36
CA LEU A 153 15.55 -11.46 10.93
C LEU A 153 15.44 -10.34 11.99
N LEU A 154 16.40 -10.26 12.92
CA LEU A 154 16.30 -9.38 14.10
C LEU A 154 17.12 -8.08 13.98
N THR A 155 17.92 -7.93 12.93
CA THR A 155 18.86 -6.80 12.79
C THR A 155 18.89 -6.22 11.37
N GLY A 156 19.13 -4.92 11.25
CA GLY A 156 19.30 -4.20 9.97
C GLY A 156 18.08 -3.40 9.51
N GLY A 157 16.89 -3.71 10.02
CA GLY A 157 15.60 -3.15 9.60
C GLY A 157 15.02 -3.74 8.33
N PRO A 158 13.78 -3.36 7.99
CA PRO A 158 12.96 -4.12 7.04
C PRO A 158 13.44 -3.99 5.59
N CYS A 159 13.88 -2.80 5.18
CA CYS A 159 14.32 -2.56 3.80
C CYS A 159 15.55 -3.41 3.47
N VAL A 160 16.58 -3.37 4.30
CA VAL A 160 17.83 -4.11 4.06
C VAL A 160 17.76 -5.60 4.45
N THR A 161 16.66 -6.02 5.08
CA THR A 161 16.42 -7.45 5.31
C THR A 161 16.03 -8.10 4.00
N CYS A 162 15.11 -7.49 3.23
CA CYS A 162 14.70 -7.99 1.92
C CYS A 162 15.70 -7.61 0.83
N HIS A 163 16.04 -6.32 0.74
CA HIS A 163 17.04 -5.79 -0.18
C HIS A 163 18.43 -5.97 0.43
N LEU A 164 19.47 -6.25 -0.36
CA LEU A 164 20.84 -6.41 0.16
C LEU A 164 21.07 -7.59 1.12
N SER A 165 20.12 -8.52 1.22
CA SER A 165 20.30 -9.77 1.97
C SER A 165 21.47 -10.57 1.40
N GLY A 166 22.20 -11.27 2.27
CA GLY A 166 23.37 -12.06 1.84
C GLY A 166 24.54 -11.23 1.29
N LYS A 167 24.61 -9.93 1.61
CA LYS A 167 25.63 -8.98 1.10
C LYS A 167 25.55 -8.73 -0.42
N HIS A 168 24.37 -8.86 -1.01
CA HIS A 168 24.16 -8.56 -2.43
C HIS A 168 23.91 -7.06 -2.68
N HIS A 169 24.13 -6.56 -3.90
CA HIS A 169 23.99 -5.14 -4.27
C HIS A 169 22.75 -4.84 -5.12
N THR A 170 21.69 -5.64 -4.97
CA THR A 170 20.45 -5.44 -5.72
C THR A 170 19.32 -4.91 -4.83
N LEU A 171 18.46 -4.10 -5.45
CA LEU A 171 17.15 -3.74 -4.92
C LEU A 171 16.03 -4.62 -5.50
N GLU A 172 16.36 -5.49 -6.47
CA GLU A 172 15.43 -6.50 -6.94
C GLU A 172 15.24 -7.60 -5.89
N MET A 173 14.04 -8.16 -5.82
CA MET A 173 13.83 -9.38 -5.04
C MET A 173 14.38 -10.57 -5.82
N ASP A 174 15.62 -10.96 -5.56
CA ASP A 174 16.35 -11.99 -6.27
C ASP A 174 16.42 -13.32 -5.49
N ALA A 175 17.21 -14.27 -6.01
CA ALA A 175 17.47 -15.54 -5.34
C ALA A 175 18.08 -15.37 -3.93
N SER A 176 18.88 -14.31 -3.71
CA SER A 176 19.44 -14.02 -2.39
C SER A 176 18.33 -13.63 -1.41
N ALA A 177 17.44 -12.71 -1.81
CA ALA A 177 16.28 -12.33 -1.01
C ALA A 177 15.41 -13.55 -0.66
N PHE A 178 15.14 -14.41 -1.66
CA PHE A 178 14.38 -15.64 -1.43
C PHE A 178 15.04 -16.58 -0.42
N ASN A 179 16.31 -16.92 -0.63
CA ASN A 179 17.04 -17.91 0.18
C ASN A 179 17.26 -17.44 1.62
N ASN A 180 17.46 -16.13 1.81
CA ASN A 180 17.76 -15.55 3.12
C ASN A 180 16.50 -15.16 3.90
N VAL A 181 15.40 -14.80 3.22
CA VAL A 181 14.22 -14.24 3.87
C VAL A 181 12.97 -15.05 3.58
N CYS A 182 12.52 -15.09 2.31
CA CYS A 182 11.17 -15.57 1.96
C CYS A 182 10.97 -17.03 2.37
N VAL A 183 11.92 -17.91 2.02
CA VAL A 183 11.81 -19.36 2.25
C VAL A 183 11.80 -19.76 3.73
N LYS A 184 12.15 -18.81 4.63
CA LYS A 184 12.11 -19.05 6.08
C LYS A 184 10.68 -19.20 6.62
N CYS A 185 9.69 -18.71 5.88
CA CYS A 185 8.26 -18.84 6.19
C CYS A 185 7.46 -19.37 4.99
N HIS A 186 7.81 -18.97 3.77
CA HIS A 186 7.14 -19.34 2.53
C HIS A 186 7.87 -20.50 1.85
N THR A 187 7.65 -21.73 2.33
CA THR A 187 8.28 -22.93 1.76
C THR A 187 7.52 -23.51 0.57
N LYS A 188 6.24 -23.15 0.40
CA LYS A 188 5.38 -23.61 -0.69
C LYS A 188 4.24 -22.62 -0.95
N GLU A 189 3.73 -22.64 -2.18
CA GLU A 189 2.49 -21.99 -2.59
C GLU A 189 1.53 -23.08 -3.09
N GLY A 190 0.39 -23.27 -2.40
CA GLY A 190 -0.47 -24.43 -2.59
C GLY A 190 0.28 -25.75 -2.39
N THR A 191 0.38 -26.56 -3.45
CA THR A 191 1.14 -27.82 -3.47
C THR A 191 2.56 -27.67 -4.01
N THR A 192 2.91 -26.49 -4.55
CA THR A 192 4.20 -26.25 -5.21
C THR A 192 5.23 -25.78 -4.19
N VAL A 193 6.32 -26.52 -4.04
CA VAL A 193 7.46 -26.09 -3.21
C VAL A 193 8.14 -24.90 -3.89
N LEU A 194 8.41 -23.85 -3.12
CA LEU A 194 9.09 -22.66 -3.60
C LEU A 194 10.60 -22.88 -3.60
N THR A 195 11.24 -22.46 -4.68
CA THR A 195 12.69 -22.47 -4.90
C THR A 195 13.13 -21.09 -5.39
N ALA A 196 14.45 -20.84 -5.36
CA ALA A 196 15.02 -19.60 -5.88
C ALA A 196 14.71 -19.37 -7.37
N ASP A 197 14.40 -20.44 -8.12
CA ASP A 197 14.12 -20.37 -9.55
C ASP A 197 12.64 -20.11 -9.86
N ASN A 198 11.71 -20.56 -9.00
CA ASN A 198 10.28 -20.50 -9.27
C ASN A 198 9.50 -19.50 -8.39
N PHE A 199 10.08 -18.96 -7.32
CA PHE A 199 9.32 -18.14 -6.37
C PHE A 199 8.76 -16.86 -7.01
N LYS A 200 9.44 -16.30 -8.02
CA LYS A 200 8.94 -15.12 -8.73
C LYS A 200 7.63 -15.44 -9.44
N SER A 201 7.62 -16.43 -10.32
CA SER A 201 6.44 -16.76 -11.12
C SER A 201 5.33 -17.41 -10.33
N VAL A 202 5.66 -18.26 -9.34
CA VAL A 202 4.66 -19.03 -8.60
C VAL A 202 4.06 -18.25 -7.44
N PHE A 203 4.81 -17.33 -6.83
CA PHE A 203 4.38 -16.64 -5.61
C PHE A 203 4.29 -15.13 -5.76
N ILE A 204 5.33 -14.47 -6.30
CA ILE A 204 5.40 -13.00 -6.31
C ILE A 204 4.55 -12.39 -7.45
N GLU A 205 4.69 -12.89 -8.67
CA GLU A 205 4.02 -12.38 -9.86
C GLU A 205 2.51 -12.56 -9.77
N GLU A 206 2.05 -13.67 -9.17
CA GLU A 206 0.63 -13.88 -8.85
C GLU A 206 0.09 -12.77 -7.95
N GLN A 207 0.76 -12.44 -6.84
CA GLN A 207 0.33 -11.36 -5.95
C GLN A 207 0.41 -9.98 -6.62
N SER A 208 1.42 -9.78 -7.47
CA SER A 208 1.55 -8.58 -8.31
C SER A 208 0.34 -8.41 -9.22
N ALA A 209 -0.08 -9.47 -9.93
CA ALA A 209 -1.20 -9.43 -10.84
C ALA A 209 -2.49 -8.97 -10.14
N LEU A 210 -2.77 -9.47 -8.93
CA LEU A 210 -3.98 -9.08 -8.18
C LEU A 210 -3.96 -7.59 -7.81
N PHE A 211 -2.80 -7.09 -7.39
CA PHE A 211 -2.61 -5.68 -7.08
C PHE A 211 -2.74 -4.78 -8.32
N GLN A 212 -2.16 -5.19 -9.45
CA GLN A 212 -2.29 -4.46 -10.71
C GLN A 212 -3.71 -4.47 -11.25
N ASN A 213 -4.46 -5.56 -11.09
CA ASN A 213 -5.88 -5.64 -11.43
C ASN A 213 -6.71 -4.65 -10.60
N ALA A 214 -6.41 -4.51 -9.30
CA ALA A 214 -7.06 -3.52 -8.44
C ALA A 214 -6.75 -2.07 -8.85
N ILE A 215 -5.50 -1.76 -9.20
CA ILE A 215 -5.15 -0.43 -9.77
C ILE A 215 -5.90 -0.20 -11.08
N THR A 216 -5.97 -1.22 -11.94
CA THR A 216 -6.68 -1.15 -13.22
C THR A 216 -8.15 -0.84 -13.02
N LEU A 217 -8.83 -1.53 -12.08
CA LEU A 217 -10.22 -1.23 -11.73
C LEU A 217 -10.40 0.22 -11.27
N ALA A 218 -9.54 0.71 -10.36
CA ALA A 218 -9.61 2.09 -9.89
C ALA A 218 -9.45 3.11 -11.04
N ARG A 219 -8.53 2.83 -11.99
CA ARG A 219 -8.33 3.66 -13.18
C ARG A 219 -9.51 3.59 -14.14
N THR A 220 -10.12 2.41 -14.31
CA THR A 220 -11.33 2.26 -15.13
C THR A 220 -12.47 3.10 -14.57
N LEU A 221 -12.72 3.04 -13.26
CA LEU A 221 -13.75 3.86 -12.62
C LEU A 221 -13.45 5.36 -12.73
N LEU A 222 -12.19 5.75 -12.58
CA LEU A 222 -11.76 7.13 -12.78
C LEU A 222 -12.04 7.62 -14.22
N HIS A 223 -11.75 6.79 -15.22
CA HIS A 223 -12.04 7.07 -16.62
C HIS A 223 -13.55 7.15 -16.88
N THR A 224 -14.32 6.14 -16.47
CA THR A 224 -15.74 6.02 -16.84
C THR A 224 -16.65 6.95 -16.06
N ASN A 225 -16.40 7.13 -14.76
CA ASN A 225 -17.32 7.83 -13.86
C ASN A 225 -16.95 9.31 -13.69
N TYR A 226 -15.68 9.67 -13.92
CA TYR A 226 -15.18 11.03 -13.70
C TYR A 226 -14.57 11.66 -14.96
N GLY A 227 -14.37 10.90 -16.05
CA GLY A 227 -13.79 11.44 -17.28
C GLY A 227 -12.33 11.86 -17.12
N ILE A 228 -11.57 11.13 -16.28
CA ILE A 228 -10.16 11.42 -16.00
C ILE A 228 -9.29 10.21 -16.38
N ASP A 229 -8.28 10.44 -17.22
CA ASP A 229 -7.25 9.47 -17.58
C ASP A 229 -6.04 9.60 -16.65
N TYR A 230 -5.47 8.45 -16.24
CA TYR A 230 -4.17 8.37 -15.58
C TYR A 230 -3.07 7.95 -16.56
N ASP A 231 -2.00 8.72 -16.62
CA ASP A 231 -0.82 8.44 -17.44
C ASP A 231 0.47 8.67 -16.65
N SER A 232 1.18 7.59 -16.33
CA SER A 232 2.42 7.63 -15.56
C SER A 232 3.64 8.13 -16.37
N ALA A 233 3.54 8.29 -17.69
CA ALA A 233 4.64 8.83 -18.49
C ALA A 233 4.64 10.37 -18.51
N ASN A 234 3.48 11.00 -18.37
CA ASN A 234 3.29 12.43 -18.62
C ASN A 234 2.87 13.18 -17.36
N TYR A 235 3.69 14.14 -16.90
CA TYR A 235 3.31 15.05 -15.81
C TYR A 235 2.24 16.04 -16.29
N PRO A 236 1.15 16.33 -15.52
CA PRO A 236 0.93 16.03 -14.09
C PRO A 236 0.13 14.74 -13.78
N TYR A 237 0.17 13.75 -14.67
CA TYR A 237 -0.34 12.37 -14.52
C TYR A 237 -1.83 12.16 -14.67
N PHE A 238 -2.64 13.19 -14.49
CA PHE A 238 -4.08 13.12 -14.66
C PHE A 238 -4.51 14.10 -15.74
N PHE A 239 -5.36 13.65 -16.67
CA PHE A 239 -5.80 14.40 -17.84
C PHE A 239 -7.30 14.19 -18.04
N PRO A 240 -8.06 15.18 -18.53
CA PRO A 240 -9.41 14.95 -19.04
C PRO A 240 -9.40 13.90 -20.16
N VAL A 241 -10.40 13.02 -20.21
CA VAL A 241 -10.52 12.03 -21.28
C VAL A 241 -10.60 12.71 -22.66
N GLY A 242 -9.87 12.17 -23.64
CA GLY A 242 -9.92 12.63 -25.03
C GLY A 242 -9.04 13.85 -25.35
N VAL A 243 -8.16 14.26 -24.44
CA VAL A 243 -7.17 15.32 -24.67
C VAL A 243 -5.76 14.75 -24.83
N ALA A 244 -4.85 15.52 -25.46
CA ALA A 244 -3.45 15.14 -25.50
C ALA A 244 -2.81 15.21 -24.11
N HIS A 245 -2.07 14.17 -23.71
CA HIS A 245 -1.40 14.08 -22.41
C HIS A 245 -0.11 14.91 -22.35
N ILE A 246 -0.27 16.23 -22.35
CA ILE A 246 0.81 17.21 -22.22
C ILE A 246 0.57 18.08 -21.00
N ARG A 247 1.64 18.64 -20.41
CA ARG A 247 1.59 19.39 -19.15
C ARG A 247 0.46 20.41 -19.07
N ASP A 248 0.23 21.16 -20.15
CA ASP A 248 -0.73 22.27 -20.17
C ASP A 248 -2.20 21.78 -20.21
N ASN A 249 -2.43 20.49 -20.51
CA ASN A 249 -3.75 19.85 -20.49
C ASN A 249 -4.02 19.05 -19.21
N GLY A 250 -3.16 19.18 -18.18
CA GLY A 250 -3.34 18.48 -16.92
C GLY A 250 -4.71 18.77 -16.28
N PHE A 251 -5.29 17.77 -15.63
CA PHE A 251 -6.56 17.90 -14.92
C PHE A 251 -6.41 18.82 -13.69
N THR A 252 -7.32 19.79 -13.55
CA THR A 252 -7.27 20.80 -12.48
C THR A 252 -8.58 21.04 -11.73
N ASP A 253 -9.73 20.70 -12.32
CA ASP A 253 -11.04 20.89 -11.69
C ASP A 253 -11.55 19.61 -11.01
N TRP A 254 -11.17 19.43 -9.76
CA TRP A 254 -11.60 18.30 -8.93
C TRP A 254 -13.03 18.41 -8.43
N THR A 255 -13.69 19.56 -8.63
CA THR A 255 -15.11 19.72 -8.29
C THR A 255 -16.04 19.18 -9.36
N LEU A 256 -15.50 18.80 -10.53
CA LEU A 256 -16.26 18.43 -11.72
C LEU A 256 -17.32 19.49 -12.03
N THR A 257 -16.86 20.71 -12.32
CA THR A 257 -17.69 21.87 -12.61
C THR A 257 -18.77 22.15 -11.55
N GLY A 258 -18.41 21.90 -10.28
CA GLY A 258 -19.29 22.09 -9.12
C GLY A 258 -20.25 20.92 -8.84
N THR A 259 -20.15 19.80 -9.57
CA THR A 259 -20.98 18.61 -9.33
C THR A 259 -20.62 17.90 -8.02
N LEU A 260 -19.35 17.96 -7.60
CA LEU A 260 -18.88 17.40 -6.34
C LEU A 260 -18.84 18.47 -5.24
N THR A 261 -19.20 18.05 -4.02
CA THR A 261 -18.96 18.86 -2.82
C THR A 261 -17.45 19.07 -2.62
N GLY A 262 -17.04 20.08 -1.85
CA GLY A 262 -15.62 20.27 -1.53
C GLY A 262 -14.99 19.04 -0.85
N THR A 263 -15.76 18.32 -0.04
CA THR A 263 -15.32 17.06 0.59
C THR A 263 -15.11 15.96 -0.44
N ASP A 264 -16.04 15.79 -1.38
CA ASP A 264 -15.94 14.74 -2.40
C ASP A 264 -14.88 15.08 -3.46
N ALA A 265 -14.66 16.37 -3.74
CA ALA A 265 -13.53 16.81 -4.56
C ALA A 265 -12.18 16.43 -3.93
N LYS A 266 -12.04 16.59 -2.60
CA LYS A 266 -10.85 16.10 -1.87
C LYS A 266 -10.71 14.59 -1.92
N ARG A 267 -11.81 13.83 -1.81
CA ARG A 267 -11.80 12.37 -1.93
C ARG A 267 -11.44 11.89 -3.33
N LEU A 268 -11.93 12.55 -4.39
CA LEU A 268 -11.54 12.27 -5.78
C LEU A 268 -10.03 12.50 -5.99
N LEU A 269 -9.53 13.65 -5.55
CA LEU A 269 -8.10 13.96 -5.58
C LEU A 269 -7.28 12.98 -4.72
N GLY A 270 -7.81 12.56 -3.57
CA GLY A 270 -7.22 11.55 -2.70
C GLY A 270 -7.16 10.15 -3.33
N ALA A 271 -8.21 9.74 -4.05
CA ALA A 271 -8.22 8.51 -4.84
C ALA A 271 -7.16 8.56 -5.95
N CYS A 272 -7.04 9.70 -6.65
CA CYS A 272 -5.98 9.93 -7.63
C CYS A 272 -4.58 9.89 -7.00
N PHE A 273 -4.43 10.44 -5.80
CA PHE A 273 -3.18 10.37 -5.03
C PHE A 273 -2.80 8.92 -4.73
N ASN A 274 -3.74 8.11 -4.25
CA ASN A 274 -3.52 6.69 -3.98
C ASN A 274 -3.19 5.90 -5.25
N ILE A 275 -3.91 6.13 -6.36
CA ILE A 275 -3.62 5.51 -7.67
C ILE A 275 -2.18 5.82 -8.11
N ASN A 276 -1.76 7.09 -8.06
CA ASN A 276 -0.40 7.46 -8.46
C ASN A 276 0.64 6.92 -7.48
N LEU A 277 0.42 7.02 -6.16
CA LEU A 277 1.33 6.50 -5.15
C LEU A 277 1.61 5.01 -5.37
N LEU A 278 0.55 4.21 -5.56
CA LEU A 278 0.63 2.75 -5.70
C LEU A 278 1.11 2.32 -7.10
N SER A 279 0.80 3.09 -8.14
CA SER A 279 1.38 2.86 -9.48
C SER A 279 2.88 3.18 -9.53
N ARG A 280 3.39 3.97 -8.58
CA ARG A 280 4.81 4.37 -8.47
C ARG A 280 5.59 3.59 -7.44
N ASP A 281 4.93 2.72 -6.69
CA ASP A 281 5.52 1.62 -5.94
C ASP A 281 4.93 0.30 -6.45
N PRO A 282 5.40 -0.21 -7.60
CA PRO A 282 4.82 -1.40 -8.22
C PRO A 282 4.94 -2.64 -7.32
N ALA A 283 5.81 -2.63 -6.30
CA ALA A 283 5.98 -3.68 -5.31
C ALA A 283 5.25 -3.40 -3.98
N ALA A 284 4.31 -2.46 -3.93
CA ALA A 284 3.52 -2.17 -2.73
C ALA A 284 2.74 -3.40 -2.21
N TYR A 285 2.44 -4.37 -3.08
CA TYR A 285 1.88 -5.67 -2.70
C TYR A 285 2.82 -6.53 -1.85
N ALA A 286 4.14 -6.25 -1.86
CA ALA A 286 5.14 -6.87 -1.00
C ALA A 286 5.54 -5.95 0.16
N HIS A 287 5.75 -4.65 -0.09
CA HIS A 287 6.13 -3.69 0.96
C HIS A 287 5.02 -3.51 2.00
N ALA A 288 3.77 -3.34 1.55
CA ALA A 288 2.68 -2.91 2.41
C ALA A 288 1.34 -3.52 2.00
N ARG A 289 1.32 -4.81 1.61
CA ARG A 289 0.17 -5.50 1.00
C ARG A 289 -1.18 -5.04 1.52
N THR A 290 -1.40 -5.20 2.81
CA THR A 290 -2.70 -4.92 3.43
C THR A 290 -3.05 -3.44 3.38
N TYR A 291 -2.07 -2.57 3.58
CA TYR A 291 -2.29 -1.13 3.55
C TYR A 291 -2.52 -0.63 2.13
N ALA A 292 -1.68 -1.03 1.18
CA ALA A 292 -1.85 -0.73 -0.25
C ALA A 292 -3.23 -1.18 -0.77
N ARG A 293 -3.64 -2.39 -0.37
CA ARG A 293 -4.96 -2.94 -0.66
C ARG A 293 -6.09 -2.15 -0.03
N ARG A 294 -5.93 -1.66 1.21
CA ARG A 294 -6.95 -0.83 1.86
C ARG A 294 -7.08 0.54 1.20
N LEU A 295 -5.96 1.18 0.84
CA LEU A 295 -5.96 2.42 0.05
C LEU A 295 -6.69 2.23 -1.28
N LEU A 296 -6.46 1.11 -1.99
CA LEU A 296 -7.20 0.79 -3.22
C LEU A 296 -8.67 0.53 -2.96
N TYR A 297 -9.00 -0.26 -1.94
CA TYR A 297 -10.39 -0.55 -1.58
C TYR A 297 -11.18 0.73 -1.37
N ASP A 298 -10.69 1.63 -0.50
CA ASP A 298 -11.42 2.87 -0.19
C ASP A 298 -11.50 3.82 -1.38
N SER A 299 -10.45 3.85 -2.21
CA SER A 299 -10.46 4.62 -3.45
C SER A 299 -11.49 4.06 -4.42
N ILE A 300 -11.63 2.74 -4.54
CA ILE A 300 -12.61 2.09 -5.44
C ILE A 300 -14.03 2.31 -4.94
N ASP A 301 -14.28 2.10 -3.64
CA ASP A 301 -15.60 2.31 -2.99
C ASP A 301 -16.08 3.75 -3.24
N PHE A 302 -15.20 4.74 -3.08
CA PHE A 302 -15.54 6.11 -3.41
C PHE A 302 -15.71 6.35 -4.92
N LEU A 303 -14.83 5.80 -5.77
CA LEU A 303 -14.89 6.03 -7.20
C LEU A 303 -16.11 5.38 -7.88
N ASP A 304 -16.74 4.37 -7.29
CA ASP A 304 -17.92 3.77 -7.91
C ASP A 304 -19.19 4.63 -7.78
N ASP A 305 -19.53 5.10 -6.59
CA ASP A 305 -20.79 5.79 -6.34
C ASP A 305 -20.69 7.02 -5.41
N LYS A 306 -19.46 7.40 -5.02
CA LYS A 306 -19.13 8.53 -4.11
C LYS A 306 -19.51 8.28 -2.65
N THR A 307 -19.96 7.07 -2.31
CA THR A 307 -20.40 6.69 -0.96
C THR A 307 -19.47 5.62 -0.41
N MET A 308 -19.07 5.76 0.86
CA MET A 308 -18.33 4.72 1.56
C MET A 308 -19.29 3.66 2.12
N ASN A 309 -19.80 2.79 1.26
CA ASN A 309 -20.84 1.80 1.58
C ASN A 309 -20.37 0.34 1.41
N HIS A 310 -19.08 0.12 1.13
CA HIS A 310 -18.47 -1.20 0.92
C HIS A 310 -19.01 -1.95 -0.32
N SER A 311 -19.36 -1.22 -1.38
CA SER A 311 -19.86 -1.70 -2.67
C SER A 311 -18.79 -2.34 -3.57
N VAL A 312 -17.51 -2.27 -3.22
CA VAL A 312 -16.38 -2.78 -4.03
C VAL A 312 -16.61 -4.16 -4.64
N SER A 313 -17.23 -5.09 -3.91
CA SER A 313 -17.57 -6.43 -4.43
C SER A 313 -18.58 -6.41 -5.59
N THR A 314 -19.60 -5.56 -5.51
CA THR A 314 -20.59 -5.31 -6.56
C THR A 314 -19.94 -4.59 -7.74
N THR A 315 -19.09 -3.61 -7.46
CA THR A 315 -18.36 -2.82 -8.47
C THR A 315 -17.46 -3.68 -9.33
N ILE A 316 -16.73 -4.62 -8.72
CA ILE A 316 -15.92 -5.61 -9.44
C ILE A 316 -16.76 -6.40 -10.45
N VAL A 317 -17.92 -6.92 -10.01
CA VAL A 317 -18.81 -7.73 -10.85
C VAL A 317 -19.37 -6.92 -12.02
N ALA A 318 -19.66 -5.64 -11.80
CA ALA A 318 -20.29 -4.77 -12.81
C ALA A 318 -19.30 -4.21 -13.86
N THR A 319 -18.05 -3.94 -13.47
CA THR A 319 -17.12 -3.16 -14.31
C THR A 319 -16.35 -4.03 -15.30
N ASP A 320 -15.74 -5.12 -14.83
CA ASP A 320 -14.99 -6.02 -15.70
C ASP A 320 -14.90 -7.43 -15.08
N PRO A 321 -15.91 -8.29 -15.29
CA PRO A 321 -15.89 -9.64 -14.75
C PRO A 321 -14.73 -10.48 -15.31
N ALA A 322 -14.08 -10.11 -16.42
CA ALA A 322 -12.95 -10.85 -16.98
C ALA A 322 -11.66 -10.63 -16.18
N LEU A 323 -11.39 -9.40 -15.70
CA LEU A 323 -10.25 -9.10 -14.81
C LEU A 323 -10.34 -9.79 -13.44
N PHE A 324 -11.54 -10.24 -13.07
CA PHE A 324 -11.85 -10.87 -11.79
C PHE A 324 -12.45 -12.28 -11.92
N THR A 325 -12.22 -12.97 -13.04
CA THR A 325 -12.53 -14.40 -13.20
C THR A 325 -11.27 -15.20 -13.53
N ASN A 326 -11.08 -16.33 -12.84
CA ASN A 326 -10.03 -17.29 -13.18
C ASN A 326 -10.53 -18.19 -14.31
N GLY A 327 -10.53 -17.70 -15.56
CA GLY A 327 -10.72 -18.55 -16.74
C GLY A 327 -11.95 -19.45 -16.76
N GLY A 328 -13.07 -19.06 -16.12
CA GLY A 328 -14.36 -19.75 -16.28
C GLY A 328 -15.09 -20.21 -15.01
N THR A 329 -14.67 -19.85 -13.80
CA THR A 329 -15.48 -20.08 -12.58
C THR A 329 -15.77 -18.77 -11.85
N SER A 330 -16.96 -18.70 -11.25
CA SER A 330 -17.66 -17.49 -10.78
C SER A 330 -16.79 -16.35 -10.20
N THR A 331 -17.14 -15.12 -10.59
CA THR A 331 -16.54 -13.83 -10.17
C THR A 331 -16.29 -13.70 -8.67
N LEU A 332 -17.11 -14.36 -7.84
CA LEU A 332 -17.08 -14.29 -6.37
C LEU A 332 -15.99 -15.15 -5.72
N SER A 333 -15.19 -15.89 -6.49
CA SER A 333 -14.16 -16.80 -5.96
C SER A 333 -12.74 -16.57 -6.48
N SER A 334 -12.56 -15.65 -7.43
CA SER A 334 -11.23 -15.43 -8.03
C SER A 334 -10.23 -14.85 -7.02
N PRO A 335 -8.91 -15.10 -7.21
CA PRO A 335 -7.87 -14.48 -6.40
C PRO A 335 -7.96 -12.94 -6.40
N SER A 336 -8.24 -12.30 -7.55
CA SER A 336 -8.36 -10.84 -7.67
C SER A 336 -9.55 -10.32 -6.85
N PHE A 337 -10.69 -11.01 -6.87
CA PHE A 337 -11.85 -10.66 -6.06
C PHE A 337 -11.52 -10.81 -4.58
N ASN A 338 -10.88 -11.91 -4.19
CA ASN A 338 -10.48 -12.16 -2.81
C ASN A 338 -9.43 -11.17 -2.31
N TYR A 339 -8.55 -10.68 -3.18
CA TYR A 339 -7.57 -9.65 -2.84
C TYR A 339 -8.28 -8.41 -2.30
N LEU A 340 -9.23 -7.82 -3.04
CA LEU A 340 -9.95 -6.63 -2.59
C LEU A 340 -11.02 -6.90 -1.52
N VAL A 341 -11.82 -7.95 -1.67
CA VAL A 341 -13.10 -8.08 -0.93
C VAL A 341 -12.97 -8.79 0.42
N ARG A 342 -11.92 -9.58 0.67
CA ARG A 342 -11.70 -10.25 1.97
C ARG A 342 -11.22 -9.33 3.09
N PHE A 343 -11.57 -8.05 3.03
CA PHE A 343 -11.58 -7.17 4.19
C PHE A 343 -12.99 -7.07 4.81
N ASN A 344 -14.04 -7.23 3.99
CA ASN A 344 -15.44 -6.91 4.34
C ASN A 344 -16.50 -7.95 3.88
N GLY A 345 -16.11 -9.06 3.23
CA GLY A 345 -17.07 -10.02 2.67
C GLY A 345 -17.54 -11.10 3.65
N PRO A 346 -18.84 -11.52 3.60
CA PRO A 346 -19.29 -12.71 4.30
C PRO A 346 -18.50 -13.93 3.82
N LYS A 347 -18.20 -14.84 4.75
CA LYS A 347 -17.72 -16.17 4.37
C LYS A 347 -18.80 -16.82 3.51
N THR A 348 -18.39 -17.55 2.48
CA THR A 348 -19.28 -18.35 1.63
C THR A 348 -19.98 -19.50 2.37
N ASP A 349 -19.85 -19.57 3.70
CA ASP A 349 -20.48 -20.56 4.59
C ASP A 349 -21.76 -20.06 5.27
N GLY A 350 -22.23 -18.84 4.95
CA GLY A 350 -23.51 -18.31 5.46
C GLY A 350 -23.46 -17.83 6.92
N THR A 351 -22.27 -17.56 7.47
CA THR A 351 -22.15 -16.92 8.79
C THR A 351 -21.99 -15.39 8.67
N ASN A 352 -22.72 -14.65 9.53
CA ASN A 352 -22.75 -13.18 9.57
C ASN A 352 -21.34 -12.55 9.62
N ALA A 353 -21.21 -11.41 8.94
CA ALA A 353 -20.00 -10.63 8.79
C ALA A 353 -19.27 -10.40 10.12
N THR A 354 -18.06 -10.92 10.21
CA THR A 354 -17.02 -10.40 11.09
C THR A 354 -16.00 -9.74 10.18
N LEU A 355 -15.51 -8.55 10.56
CA LEU A 355 -14.37 -7.90 9.89
C LEU A 355 -13.31 -8.96 9.63
N ASP A 356 -13.04 -9.27 8.36
CA ASP A 356 -11.98 -10.21 8.01
C ASP A 356 -10.66 -9.47 8.15
N THR A 357 -10.25 -9.43 9.41
CA THR A 357 -9.01 -8.86 9.92
C THR A 357 -7.84 -9.81 9.72
N ASN A 358 -8.02 -10.87 8.93
CA ASN A 358 -6.91 -11.66 8.38
C ASN A 358 -6.24 -10.88 7.25
N ILE A 359 -5.51 -9.86 7.69
CA ILE A 359 -4.58 -9.00 6.97
C ILE A 359 -3.49 -9.80 6.21
N GLU A 360 -3.25 -11.06 6.58
CA GLU A 360 -2.11 -11.87 6.12
C GLU A 360 -2.44 -13.31 5.68
N ARG A 361 -3.67 -13.65 5.25
CA ARG A 361 -3.86 -15.00 4.67
C ARG A 361 -3.21 -15.08 3.27
N PRO A 362 -2.32 -16.07 3.02
CA PRO A 362 -1.70 -16.30 1.72
C PRO A 362 -2.75 -16.56 0.64
#